data_AF-A0A5E5QKH4-F1
#
_entry.id   AF-A0A5E5QKH4-F1
#
_cell.length_a   1.000
_cell.length_b   1.000
_cell.length_c   1.000
_cell.angle_alpha   90.00
_cell.angle_beta   90.00
_cell.angle_gamma   90.00
#
_symmetry.space_group_name_H-M   'P 1'
#
loop_
_entity.id
_entity.type
_entity.pdbx_description
1 polymer ?
#
loop_
_entity_poly.entity_id
_entity_poly.type
_entity_poly.pdbx_seq_one_letter_code
_entity_poly.pdbx_strand_id
1 'polypeptide(L)'
;MNILDIKVKNLGRFKGGTVKVRPLTVLTGENGTGKSFFTKTLYSVFSIVNKNLLYIDATNNIQVSGAIIDAFDQSLTRKGEEDKKNIQLLKAALNEIHSLLMDRKDYPIGAYIHACSTTTNTQIKNFNKFIGYLDKLEKKQKFKSVSYFADILRQHLNSLILNLTKGKERYVELLDETLKKELQENFQIANISELVSFDEEETNLSTDGLNLSFDTKNIIDFSLKSDFINDISSLSRVVFFESPAYWSVRDALNESKEVREIGDLTGVSKYFYDLDETLNTKSTNPPLEIISKLATELKTEIGGKFIFESGRLSFVDDSGRSVDKNLISFGMTNLGMIQALLKNNVINEGSF
;
A
#
# COMPACT_ATOMS: atom_id res chain seq x y z
N MET A 1 6.39 -5.68 17.39
CA MET A 1 7.17 -6.80 16.79
C MET A 1 8.58 -6.79 17.40
N ASN A 2 8.93 -7.75 18.25
CA ASN A 2 10.16 -7.61 19.05
C ASN A 2 11.41 -8.22 18.42
N ILE A 3 11.30 -9.25 17.58
CA ILE A 3 12.44 -10.02 17.06
C ILE A 3 12.03 -10.70 15.74
N LEU A 4 12.74 -10.44 14.63
CA LEU A 4 12.69 -11.28 13.43
C LEU A 4 14.09 -11.77 13.05
N ASP A 5 14.19 -13.03 12.71
CA ASP A 5 15.42 -13.66 12.22
C ASP A 5 15.20 -14.09 10.78
N ILE A 6 15.61 -13.22 9.84
CA ILE A 6 15.32 -13.38 8.43
C ILE A 6 16.51 -14.05 7.77
N LYS A 7 16.31 -15.30 7.33
CA LYS A 7 17.25 -16.01 6.48
C LYS A 7 17.12 -15.47 5.06
N VAL A 8 18.24 -15.11 4.47
CA VAL A 8 18.32 -14.58 3.11
C VAL A 8 19.29 -15.46 2.33
N LYS A 9 18.92 -15.80 1.10
CA LYS A 9 19.79 -16.48 0.14
C LYS A 9 19.63 -15.82 -1.22
N ASN A 10 20.75 -15.58 -1.89
CA ASN A 10 20.83 -15.18 -3.28
C ASN A 10 20.14 -13.87 -3.68
N LEU A 11 19.95 -12.93 -2.74
CA LEU A 11 19.33 -11.63 -3.00
C LEU A 11 20.35 -10.62 -3.56
N GLY A 12 20.36 -10.41 -4.88
CA GLY A 12 21.26 -9.49 -5.57
C GLY A 12 22.74 -9.84 -5.38
N ARG A 13 23.46 -9.12 -4.51
CA ARG A 13 24.84 -9.47 -4.13
C ARG A 13 24.93 -10.24 -2.81
N PHE A 14 23.83 -10.39 -2.10
CA PHE A 14 23.75 -11.08 -0.83
C PHE A 14 23.58 -12.59 -1.06
N LYS A 15 24.68 -13.34 -1.04
CA LYS A 15 24.67 -14.79 -1.31
C LYS A 15 23.97 -15.59 -0.22
N GLY A 16 24.18 -15.26 1.07
CA GLY A 16 23.52 -16.01 2.13
C GLY A 16 23.83 -15.51 3.54
N GLY A 17 22.87 -15.68 4.45
CA GLY A 17 23.03 -15.30 5.85
C GLY A 17 21.71 -15.14 6.59
N THR A 18 21.79 -14.81 7.87
CA THR A 18 20.62 -14.47 8.71
C THR A 18 20.76 -13.04 9.20
N VAL A 19 19.78 -12.19 8.89
CA VAL A 19 19.69 -10.83 9.40
C VAL A 19 18.73 -10.79 10.57
N LYS A 20 19.24 -10.31 11.71
CA LYS A 20 18.46 -10.16 12.95
C LYS A 20 17.88 -8.75 13.00
N VAL A 21 16.57 -8.63 12.80
CA VAL A 21 15.84 -7.37 12.91
C VAL A 21 15.30 -7.22 14.33
N ARG A 22 15.66 -6.11 14.98
CA ARG A 22 15.37 -5.72 16.36
C ARG A 22 14.94 -4.24 16.38
N PRO A 23 14.36 -3.73 17.48
CA PRO A 23 13.88 -2.33 17.55
C PRO A 23 14.90 -1.28 17.10
N LEU A 24 16.19 -1.51 17.39
CA LEU A 24 17.29 -0.77 16.76
C LEU A 24 18.20 -1.78 16.07
N THR A 25 18.31 -1.66 14.74
CA THR A 25 19.18 -2.50 13.92
C THR A 25 20.06 -1.61 13.05
N VAL A 26 21.37 -1.74 13.19
CA VAL A 26 22.34 -1.01 12.36
C VAL A 26 23.01 -2.02 11.42
N LEU A 27 22.77 -1.86 10.12
CA LEU A 27 23.42 -2.68 9.09
C LEU A 27 24.66 -1.95 8.56
N THR A 28 25.85 -2.45 8.90
CA THR A 28 27.14 -1.89 8.46
C THR A 28 27.86 -2.83 7.49
N GLY A 29 28.89 -2.33 6.81
CA GLY A 29 29.70 -3.09 5.86
C GLY A 29 30.02 -2.30 4.59
N GLU A 30 30.88 -2.84 3.74
CA GLU A 30 31.36 -2.18 2.51
C GLU A 30 30.24 -1.80 1.53
N ASN A 31 30.49 -0.80 0.67
CA ASN A 31 29.53 -0.40 -0.35
C ASN A 31 29.27 -1.54 -1.35
N GLY A 32 28.01 -1.72 -1.75
CA GLY A 32 27.64 -2.74 -2.72
C GLY A 32 27.54 -4.17 -2.17
N THR A 33 27.48 -4.38 -0.86
CA THR A 33 27.31 -5.71 -0.24
C THR A 33 25.87 -6.20 -0.13
N GLY A 34 24.90 -5.49 -0.74
CA GLY A 34 23.49 -5.89 -0.73
C GLY A 34 22.66 -5.35 0.46
N LYS A 35 23.21 -4.49 1.32
CA LYS A 35 22.46 -3.83 2.42
C LYS A 35 21.17 -3.17 1.93
N SER A 36 21.27 -2.33 0.90
CA SER A 36 20.11 -1.64 0.31
C SER A 36 19.15 -2.59 -0.40
N PHE A 37 19.64 -3.71 -0.96
CA PHE A 37 18.76 -4.73 -1.53
C PHE A 37 17.89 -5.34 -0.44
N PHE A 38 18.50 -5.79 0.66
CA PHE A 38 17.77 -6.35 1.79
C PHE A 38 16.75 -5.38 2.38
N THR A 39 17.15 -4.13 2.68
CA THR A 39 16.23 -3.17 3.31
C THR A 39 15.09 -2.75 2.38
N LYS A 40 15.35 -2.59 1.07
CA LYS A 40 14.29 -2.30 0.09
C LYS A 40 13.31 -3.46 -0.05
N THR A 41 13.80 -4.70 -0.16
CA THR A 41 12.94 -5.88 -0.21
C THR A 41 12.08 -5.99 1.05
N LEU A 42 12.69 -5.79 2.23
CA LEU A 42 11.97 -5.84 3.50
C LEU A 42 10.89 -4.76 3.59
N TYR A 43 11.21 -3.53 3.17
CA TYR A 43 10.24 -2.46 3.07
C TYR A 43 9.09 -2.81 2.11
N SER A 44 9.39 -3.30 0.91
CA SER A 44 8.35 -3.67 -0.06
C SER A 44 7.40 -4.73 0.49
N VAL A 45 7.89 -5.71 1.25
CA VAL A 45 7.01 -6.69 1.90
C VAL A 45 6.19 -6.03 3.02
N PHE A 46 6.85 -5.31 3.93
CA PHE A 46 6.18 -4.78 5.12
C PHE A 46 5.17 -3.68 4.77
N SER A 47 5.49 -2.82 3.81
CA SER A 47 4.62 -1.72 3.40
C SER A 47 3.29 -2.22 2.80
N ILE A 48 3.28 -3.40 2.18
CA ILE A 48 2.06 -4.00 1.65
C ILE A 48 1.30 -4.75 2.74
N VAL A 49 1.99 -5.56 3.55
CA VAL A 49 1.34 -6.30 4.64
C VAL A 49 0.76 -5.37 5.70
N ASN A 50 1.35 -4.18 5.87
CA ASN A 50 0.82 -3.14 6.76
C ASN A 50 -0.47 -2.48 6.22
N LYS A 51 -0.83 -2.69 4.95
CA LYS A 51 -2.06 -2.16 4.33
C LYS A 51 -3.22 -3.15 4.44
N ASN A 52 -4.43 -2.61 4.59
CA ASN A 52 -5.66 -3.36 4.45
C ASN A 52 -6.04 -3.52 2.96
N LEU A 53 -5.36 -4.45 2.27
CA LEU A 53 -5.59 -4.72 0.85
C LEU A 53 -7.03 -5.15 0.55
N LEU A 54 -7.69 -5.86 1.48
CA LEU A 54 -9.10 -6.24 1.31
C LEU A 54 -10.00 -5.02 1.23
N TYR A 55 -9.80 -4.05 2.12
CA TYR A 55 -10.56 -2.80 2.09
C TYR A 55 -10.32 -2.00 0.80
N ILE A 56 -9.06 -1.93 0.35
CA ILE A 56 -8.69 -1.23 -0.90
C ILE A 56 -9.38 -1.89 -2.10
N ASP A 57 -9.24 -3.22 -2.24
CA ASP A 57 -9.87 -4.00 -3.31
C ASP A 57 -11.41 -3.88 -3.25
N ALA A 58 -12.02 -4.06 -2.09
CA ALA A 58 -13.46 -3.95 -1.94
C ALA A 58 -13.99 -2.56 -2.31
N THR A 59 -13.31 -1.49 -1.86
CA THR A 59 -13.70 -0.11 -2.19
C THR A 59 -13.61 0.16 -3.68
N ASN A 60 -12.55 -0.32 -4.35
CA ASN A 60 -12.42 -0.21 -5.80
C ASN A 60 -13.55 -0.95 -6.53
N ASN A 61 -13.85 -2.20 -6.13
CA ASN A 61 -14.94 -2.97 -6.73
C ASN A 61 -16.31 -2.31 -6.49
N ILE A 62 -16.55 -1.67 -5.34
CA ILE A 62 -17.77 -0.92 -5.07
C ILE A 62 -17.88 0.30 -6.00
N GLN A 63 -16.82 1.10 -6.12
CA GLN A 63 -16.81 2.29 -6.96
C GLN A 63 -17.04 1.95 -8.43
N VAL A 64 -16.34 0.93 -8.95
CA VAL A 64 -16.54 0.46 -10.33
C VAL A 64 -17.94 -0.10 -10.51
N SER A 65 -18.43 -0.94 -9.58
CA SER A 65 -19.80 -1.47 -9.65
C SER A 65 -20.84 -0.35 -9.67
N GLY A 66 -20.64 0.71 -8.88
CA GLY A 66 -21.50 1.90 -8.84
C GLY A 66 -21.58 2.62 -10.19
N ALA A 67 -20.43 2.89 -10.81
CA ALA A 67 -20.38 3.52 -12.13
C ALA A 67 -21.01 2.63 -13.21
N ILE A 68 -20.73 1.32 -13.18
CA ILE A 68 -21.22 0.38 -14.18
C ILE A 68 -22.72 0.12 -14.03
N ILE A 69 -23.27 0.09 -12.80
CA ILE A 69 -24.72 -0.08 -12.63
C ILE A 69 -25.50 1.13 -13.14
N ASP A 70 -24.93 2.34 -13.09
CA ASP A 70 -25.53 3.53 -13.71
C ASP A 70 -25.54 3.43 -15.23
N ALA A 71 -24.43 3.02 -15.85
CA ALA A 71 -24.36 2.80 -17.29
C ALA A 71 -25.29 1.65 -17.76
N PHE A 72 -25.34 0.56 -16.99
CA PHE A 72 -26.26 -0.56 -17.18
C PHE A 72 -27.71 -0.09 -17.14
N ASP A 73 -28.08 0.70 -16.13
CA ASP A 73 -29.42 1.25 -15.97
C ASP A 73 -29.77 2.10 -17.19
N GLN A 74 -28.94 3.06 -17.58
CA GLN A 74 -29.20 3.91 -18.75
C GLN A 74 -29.36 3.11 -20.06
N SER A 75 -28.60 2.04 -20.24
CA SER A 75 -28.54 1.25 -21.47
C SER A 75 -29.61 0.15 -21.55
N LEU A 76 -30.27 -0.18 -20.45
CA LEU A 76 -31.31 -1.22 -20.43
C LEU A 76 -32.59 -0.72 -21.09
N THR A 77 -32.91 -1.27 -22.26
CA THR A 77 -34.13 -0.93 -23.00
C THR A 77 -35.36 -1.62 -22.42
N ARG A 78 -36.54 -0.98 -22.55
CA ARG A 78 -37.85 -1.53 -22.13
C ARG A 78 -37.84 -2.04 -20.67
N LYS A 79 -37.42 -1.18 -19.74
CA LYS A 79 -37.35 -1.51 -18.31
C LYS A 79 -38.74 -1.74 -17.73
N GLY A 80 -38.95 -2.92 -17.14
CA GLY A 80 -40.10 -3.21 -16.29
C GLY A 80 -39.81 -2.90 -14.82
N GLU A 81 -40.84 -3.03 -13.98
CA GLU A 81 -40.72 -2.77 -12.54
C GLU A 81 -39.76 -3.72 -11.83
N GLU A 82 -39.65 -4.97 -12.27
CA GLU A 82 -38.66 -5.92 -11.75
C GLU A 82 -37.22 -5.43 -11.99
N ASP A 83 -36.93 -4.87 -13.16
CA ASP A 83 -35.58 -4.39 -13.50
C ASP A 83 -35.22 -3.20 -12.60
N LYS A 84 -36.10 -2.20 -12.51
CA LYS A 84 -35.92 -1.01 -11.66
C LYS A 84 -35.67 -1.41 -10.21
N LYS A 85 -36.46 -2.34 -9.69
CA LYS A 85 -36.34 -2.84 -8.31
C LYS A 85 -34.99 -3.50 -8.07
N ASN A 86 -34.52 -4.39 -8.97
CA ASN A 86 -33.23 -5.05 -8.79
C ASN A 86 -32.05 -4.07 -8.88
N ILE A 87 -32.11 -3.10 -9.80
CA ILE A 87 -31.10 -2.03 -9.93
C ILE A 87 -31.04 -1.19 -8.66
N GLN A 88 -32.18 -0.71 -8.15
CA GLN A 88 -32.24 0.09 -6.92
C GLN A 88 -31.72 -0.69 -5.71
N LEU A 89 -32.09 -1.97 -5.58
CA LEU A 89 -31.61 -2.82 -4.50
C LEU A 89 -30.09 -3.01 -4.55
N LEU A 90 -29.50 -3.16 -5.74
CA LEU A 90 -28.04 -3.26 -5.86
C LEU A 90 -27.37 -1.94 -5.46
N LYS A 91 -27.84 -0.80 -5.96
CA LYS A 91 -27.31 0.52 -5.60
C LYS A 91 -27.35 0.76 -4.09
N ALA A 92 -28.47 0.42 -3.45
CA ALA A 92 -28.61 0.50 -1.99
C ALA A 92 -27.59 -0.42 -1.29
N ALA A 93 -27.47 -1.67 -1.73
CA ALA A 93 -26.51 -2.62 -1.14
C ALA A 93 -25.05 -2.16 -1.28
N LEU A 94 -24.68 -1.56 -2.42
CA LEU A 94 -23.34 -0.98 -2.66
C LEU A 94 -23.06 0.20 -1.72
N ASN A 95 -24.03 1.09 -1.52
CA ASN A 95 -23.88 2.22 -0.61
C ASN A 95 -23.79 1.77 0.86
N GLU A 96 -24.63 0.81 1.27
CA GLU A 96 -24.60 0.25 2.61
C GLU A 96 -23.26 -0.43 2.90
N ILE A 97 -22.77 -1.29 1.99
CA ILE A 97 -21.48 -1.95 2.21
C ILE A 97 -20.35 -0.92 2.26
N HIS A 98 -20.37 0.11 1.41
CA HIS A 98 -19.36 1.16 1.43
C HIS A 98 -19.27 1.82 2.80
N SER A 99 -20.42 2.21 3.38
CA SER A 99 -20.49 2.81 4.71
C SER A 99 -19.94 1.85 5.78
N LEU A 100 -20.36 0.58 5.74
CA LEU A 100 -19.90 -0.43 6.69
C LEU A 100 -18.39 -0.67 6.64
N LEU A 101 -17.79 -0.64 5.44
CA LEU A 101 -16.35 -0.85 5.26
C LEU A 101 -15.56 0.40 5.65
N MET A 102 -16.08 1.60 5.42
CA MET A 102 -15.46 2.86 5.82
C MET A 102 -15.23 2.94 7.33
N ASP A 103 -16.19 2.50 8.14
CA ASP A 103 -16.09 2.47 9.61
C ASP A 103 -15.01 1.50 10.13
N ARG A 104 -14.44 0.67 9.24
CA ARG A 104 -13.51 -0.42 9.56
C ARG A 104 -12.18 -0.30 8.83
N LYS A 105 -11.97 0.76 8.07
CA LYS A 105 -10.79 0.93 7.21
C LYS A 105 -9.47 0.77 7.98
N ASP A 106 -9.46 1.25 9.24
CA ASP A 106 -8.28 1.28 10.11
C ASP A 106 -8.19 0.05 11.04
N TYR A 107 -9.06 -0.95 10.88
CA TYR A 107 -9.00 -2.16 11.68
C TYR A 107 -7.78 -3.00 11.28
N PRO A 108 -7.09 -3.65 12.24
CA PRO A 108 -6.17 -4.72 11.93
C PRO A 108 -6.85 -5.76 11.05
N ILE A 109 -6.11 -6.32 10.08
CA ILE A 109 -6.69 -7.16 9.03
C ILE A 109 -7.48 -8.37 9.57
N GLY A 110 -7.01 -9.02 10.64
CA GLY A 110 -7.75 -10.11 11.29
C GLY A 110 -9.11 -9.67 11.83
N ALA A 111 -9.17 -8.49 12.48
CA ALA A 111 -10.42 -7.90 12.97
C ALA A 111 -11.32 -7.44 11.81
N TYR A 112 -10.74 -6.88 10.75
CA TYR A 112 -11.46 -6.50 9.53
C TYR A 112 -12.15 -7.71 8.89
N ILE A 113 -11.43 -8.82 8.70
CA ILE A 113 -11.97 -10.07 8.13
C ILE A 113 -13.11 -10.60 8.99
N HIS A 114 -12.91 -10.66 10.31
CA HIS A 114 -13.94 -11.14 11.24
C HIS A 114 -15.21 -10.27 11.19
N ALA A 115 -15.04 -8.95 11.24
CA ALA A 115 -16.16 -8.01 11.15
C ALA A 115 -16.91 -8.14 9.82
N CYS A 116 -16.19 -8.29 8.69
CA CYS A 116 -16.82 -8.48 7.38
C CYS A 116 -17.64 -9.77 7.34
N SER A 117 -17.09 -10.88 7.83
CA SER A 117 -17.76 -12.19 7.81
C SER A 117 -19.06 -12.23 8.63
N THR A 118 -19.19 -11.38 9.66
CA THR A 118 -20.33 -11.41 10.59
C THR A 118 -21.44 -10.43 10.22
N THR A 119 -21.13 -9.32 9.54
CA THR A 119 -22.10 -8.23 9.34
C THR A 119 -22.51 -7.98 7.90
N THR A 120 -21.97 -8.70 6.91
CA THR A 120 -22.19 -8.40 5.48
C THR A 120 -23.11 -9.38 4.76
N ASN A 121 -23.72 -10.32 5.50
CA ASN A 121 -24.60 -11.36 4.97
C ASN A 121 -25.76 -10.82 4.14
N THR A 122 -26.36 -9.70 4.55
CA THR A 122 -27.46 -9.06 3.83
C THR A 122 -26.99 -8.53 2.47
N GLN A 123 -25.85 -7.86 2.43
CA GLN A 123 -25.28 -7.30 1.20
C GLN A 123 -24.86 -8.42 0.24
N ILE A 124 -24.20 -9.47 0.73
CA ILE A 124 -23.86 -10.68 -0.05
C ILE A 124 -25.12 -11.31 -0.66
N LYS A 125 -26.21 -11.43 0.12
CA LYS A 125 -27.48 -11.95 -0.40
C LYS A 125 -28.05 -11.07 -1.50
N ASN A 126 -27.96 -9.75 -1.36
CA ASN A 126 -28.43 -8.80 -2.38
C ASN A 126 -27.57 -8.87 -3.66
N PHE A 127 -26.25 -9.03 -3.55
CA PHE A 127 -25.38 -9.24 -4.70
C PHE A 127 -25.71 -10.53 -5.44
N ASN A 128 -25.84 -11.66 -4.73
CA ASN A 128 -26.24 -12.94 -5.34
C ASN A 128 -27.63 -12.86 -6.00
N LYS A 129 -28.57 -12.14 -5.38
CA LYS A 129 -29.90 -11.91 -5.98
C LYS A 129 -29.81 -11.12 -7.28
N PHE A 130 -28.95 -10.09 -7.33
CA PHE A 130 -28.75 -9.32 -8.55
C PHE A 130 -28.07 -10.17 -9.64
N ILE A 131 -27.06 -10.98 -9.29
CA ILE A 131 -26.44 -11.93 -10.23
C ILE A 131 -27.49 -12.89 -10.80
N GLY A 132 -28.34 -13.48 -9.95
CA GLY A 132 -29.44 -14.33 -10.41
C GLY A 132 -30.50 -13.59 -11.24
N TYR A 133 -30.65 -12.28 -11.06
CA TYR A 133 -31.45 -11.44 -11.95
C TYR A 133 -30.78 -11.30 -13.33
N LEU A 134 -29.45 -11.10 -13.39
CA LEU A 134 -28.72 -11.05 -14.65
C LEU A 134 -28.87 -12.36 -15.44
N ASP A 135 -28.81 -13.52 -14.78
CA ASP A 135 -28.99 -14.84 -15.42
C ASP A 135 -30.38 -14.99 -16.06
N LYS A 136 -31.41 -14.42 -15.44
CA LYS A 136 -32.77 -14.40 -16.00
C LYS A 136 -32.88 -13.39 -17.14
N LEU A 137 -32.21 -12.25 -17.00
CA LEU A 137 -32.22 -11.18 -17.99
C LEU A 137 -31.54 -11.62 -19.28
N GLU A 138 -30.46 -12.40 -19.19
CA GLU A 138 -29.66 -12.92 -20.31
C GLU A 138 -30.49 -13.68 -21.35
N LYS A 139 -31.59 -14.32 -20.93
CA LYS A 139 -32.53 -15.02 -21.80
C LYS A 139 -33.48 -14.08 -22.57
N LYS A 140 -33.47 -12.78 -22.27
CA LYS A 140 -34.37 -11.77 -22.86
C LYS A 140 -33.63 -10.96 -23.92
N GLN A 141 -34.34 -10.59 -24.99
CA GLN A 141 -33.77 -9.82 -26.11
C GLN A 141 -33.15 -8.48 -25.67
N LYS A 142 -33.72 -7.83 -24.63
CA LYS A 142 -33.22 -6.57 -24.07
C LYS A 142 -31.84 -6.67 -23.42
N PHE A 143 -31.35 -7.86 -23.10
CA PHE A 143 -30.02 -8.06 -22.52
C PHE A 143 -28.90 -7.69 -23.48
N LYS A 144 -29.12 -7.80 -24.80
CA LYS A 144 -28.09 -7.50 -25.80
C LYS A 144 -27.48 -6.11 -25.62
N SER A 145 -28.28 -5.11 -25.22
CA SER A 145 -27.81 -3.74 -25.01
C SER A 145 -27.00 -3.53 -23.73
N VAL A 146 -26.96 -4.52 -22.83
CA VAL A 146 -26.31 -4.42 -21.51
C VAL A 146 -25.35 -5.56 -21.19
N SER A 147 -25.14 -6.50 -22.11
CA SER A 147 -24.30 -7.69 -21.90
C SER A 147 -22.91 -7.35 -21.35
N TYR A 148 -22.20 -6.42 -21.99
CA TYR A 148 -20.90 -5.93 -21.53
C TYR A 148 -20.92 -5.41 -20.08
N PHE A 149 -21.89 -4.56 -19.73
CA PHE A 149 -22.01 -4.03 -18.37
C PHE A 149 -22.39 -5.13 -17.36
N ALA A 150 -23.22 -6.09 -17.77
CA ALA A 150 -23.62 -7.23 -16.94
C ALA A 150 -22.42 -8.13 -16.60
N ASP A 151 -21.55 -8.40 -17.56
CA ASP A 151 -20.35 -9.22 -17.35
C ASP A 151 -19.38 -8.55 -16.40
N ILE A 152 -19.15 -7.24 -16.55
CA ILE A 152 -18.32 -6.46 -15.63
C ILE A 152 -18.94 -6.45 -14.22
N LEU A 153 -20.25 -6.22 -14.09
CA LEU A 153 -20.93 -6.28 -12.79
C LEU A 153 -20.78 -7.66 -12.15
N ARG A 154 -20.96 -8.75 -12.91
CA ARG A 154 -20.74 -10.11 -12.37
C ARG A 154 -19.34 -10.28 -11.82
N GLN A 155 -18.31 -9.83 -12.56
CA GLN A 155 -16.92 -9.94 -12.13
C GLN A 155 -16.67 -9.18 -10.81
N HIS A 156 -17.03 -7.90 -10.73
CA HIS A 156 -16.79 -7.10 -9.54
C HIS A 156 -17.64 -7.54 -8.34
N LEU A 157 -18.90 -7.95 -8.55
CA LEU A 157 -19.74 -8.46 -7.47
C LEU A 157 -19.24 -9.82 -6.95
N ASN A 158 -18.75 -10.69 -7.82
CA ASN A 158 -18.12 -11.95 -7.39
C ASN A 158 -16.83 -11.68 -6.61
N SER A 159 -16.01 -10.72 -7.05
CA SER A 159 -14.82 -10.29 -6.31
C SER A 159 -15.18 -9.77 -4.92
N LEU A 160 -16.23 -8.93 -4.82
CA LEU A 160 -16.74 -8.45 -3.52
C LEU A 160 -17.21 -9.60 -2.64
N ILE A 161 -17.99 -10.54 -3.19
CA ILE A 161 -18.44 -11.71 -2.42
C ILE A 161 -17.24 -12.51 -1.92
N LEU A 162 -16.23 -12.74 -2.76
CA LEU A 162 -15.00 -13.44 -2.39
C LEU A 162 -14.26 -12.73 -1.26
N ASN A 163 -14.08 -11.41 -1.39
CA ASN A 163 -13.44 -10.57 -0.38
C ASN A 163 -14.15 -10.64 0.98
N LEU A 164 -15.49 -10.61 0.97
CA LEU A 164 -16.31 -10.64 2.19
C LEU A 164 -16.47 -12.03 2.83
N THR A 165 -16.40 -13.10 2.04
CA THR A 165 -16.64 -14.48 2.52
C THR A 165 -15.38 -15.31 2.73
N LYS A 166 -14.35 -15.05 1.93
CA LYS A 166 -13.06 -15.78 1.92
C LYS A 166 -11.90 -14.81 2.14
N GLY A 167 -12.10 -13.79 2.97
CA GLY A 167 -11.17 -12.68 3.14
C GLY A 167 -9.72 -13.09 3.43
N LYS A 168 -9.49 -14.16 4.21
CA LYS A 168 -8.12 -14.66 4.46
C LYS A 168 -7.43 -15.19 3.20
N GLU A 169 -8.12 -16.01 2.41
CA GLU A 169 -7.60 -16.57 1.15
C GLU A 169 -7.38 -15.42 0.15
N ARG A 170 -8.38 -14.54 0.02
CA ARG A 170 -8.33 -13.38 -0.88
C ARG A 170 -7.22 -12.39 -0.52
N TYR A 171 -6.94 -12.18 0.77
CA TYR A 171 -5.87 -11.30 1.19
C TYR A 171 -4.48 -11.81 0.77
N VAL A 172 -4.26 -13.13 0.83
CA VAL A 172 -3.01 -13.75 0.37
C VAL A 172 -2.86 -13.61 -1.15
N GLU A 173 -3.94 -13.82 -1.92
CA GLU A 173 -3.94 -13.59 -3.37
C GLU A 173 -3.59 -12.14 -3.72
N LEU A 174 -4.25 -11.17 -3.06
CA LEU A 174 -3.98 -9.74 -3.29
C LEU A 174 -2.55 -9.35 -2.91
N LEU A 175 -1.99 -9.96 -1.86
CA LEU A 175 -0.60 -9.75 -1.48
C LEU A 175 0.36 -10.21 -2.57
N ASP A 176 0.14 -11.40 -3.13
CA ASP A 176 0.97 -11.94 -4.22
C ASP A 176 0.92 -11.04 -5.46
N GLU A 177 -0.29 -10.66 -5.90
CA GLU A 177 -0.52 -9.74 -7.02
C GLU A 177 0.18 -8.38 -6.81
N THR A 178 0.10 -7.84 -5.59
CA THR A 178 0.61 -6.50 -5.28
C THR A 178 2.13 -6.49 -5.05
N LEU A 179 2.69 -7.55 -4.47
CA LEU A 179 4.12 -7.62 -4.13
C LEU A 179 5.02 -7.52 -5.34
N LYS A 180 4.64 -8.14 -6.46
CA LYS A 180 5.36 -8.04 -7.72
C LYS A 180 5.56 -6.59 -8.14
N LYS A 181 4.45 -5.85 -8.20
CA LYS A 181 4.44 -4.44 -8.59
C LYS A 181 5.24 -3.59 -7.60
N GLU A 182 5.05 -3.81 -6.31
CA GLU A 182 5.74 -3.05 -5.27
C GLU A 182 7.27 -3.26 -5.32
N LEU A 183 7.75 -4.47 -5.63
CA LEU A 183 9.17 -4.73 -5.84
C LEU A 183 9.68 -4.02 -7.10
N GLN A 184 8.98 -4.14 -8.23
CA GLN A 184 9.34 -3.46 -9.48
C GLN A 184 9.44 -1.94 -9.29
N GLU A 185 8.47 -1.33 -8.62
CA GLU A 185 8.42 0.11 -8.37
C GLU A 185 9.40 0.59 -7.30
N ASN A 186 9.79 -0.23 -6.31
CA ASN A 186 10.79 0.19 -5.33
C ASN A 186 12.24 -0.05 -5.78
N PHE A 187 12.45 -1.03 -6.68
CA PHE A 187 13.76 -1.28 -7.27
C PHE A 187 13.97 -0.59 -8.61
N GLN A 188 12.91 -0.07 -9.22
CA GLN A 188 12.95 0.56 -10.55
C GLN A 188 13.45 -0.42 -11.62
N ILE A 189 12.88 -1.63 -11.62
CA ILE A 189 13.22 -2.73 -12.52
C ILE A 189 11.98 -3.23 -13.24
N ALA A 190 12.16 -3.68 -14.48
CA ALA A 190 11.07 -4.26 -15.26
C ALA A 190 10.82 -5.72 -14.85
N ASN A 191 11.89 -6.45 -14.53
CA ASN A 191 11.84 -7.88 -14.25
C ASN A 191 12.41 -8.19 -12.86
N ILE A 192 11.66 -8.95 -12.06
CA ILE A 192 12.10 -9.35 -10.71
C ILE A 192 13.28 -10.32 -10.75
N SER A 193 13.50 -10.99 -11.87
CA SER A 193 14.71 -11.78 -12.10
C SER A 193 16.01 -10.97 -11.90
N GLU A 194 15.96 -9.65 -12.06
CA GLU A 194 17.10 -8.75 -11.80
C GLU A 194 17.48 -8.67 -10.30
N LEU A 195 16.59 -9.11 -9.41
CA LEU A 195 16.86 -9.22 -7.97
C LEU A 195 17.57 -10.53 -7.60
N VAL A 196 17.59 -11.51 -8.50
CA VAL A 196 18.28 -12.78 -8.28
C VAL A 196 19.78 -12.59 -8.46
N SER A 197 20.58 -13.22 -7.59
CA SER A 197 22.04 -13.22 -7.75
C SER A 197 22.46 -13.80 -9.10
N PHE A 198 23.46 -13.20 -9.74
CA PHE A 198 23.86 -13.48 -11.13
C PHE A 198 24.08 -14.95 -11.49
N ASP A 199 24.54 -15.78 -10.55
CA ASP A 199 24.89 -17.19 -10.78
C ASP A 199 23.84 -18.17 -10.21
N GLU A 200 22.66 -17.67 -9.85
CA GLU A 200 21.65 -18.43 -9.10
C GLU A 200 20.32 -18.44 -9.85
N GLU A 201 19.51 -19.47 -9.61
CA GLU A 201 18.20 -19.62 -10.26
C GLU A 201 17.06 -18.97 -9.47
N GLU A 202 17.24 -18.84 -8.16
CA GLU A 202 16.23 -18.32 -7.24
C GLU A 202 16.84 -17.55 -6.07
N THR A 203 16.04 -16.65 -5.51
CA THR A 203 16.26 -15.98 -4.22
C THR A 203 15.26 -16.49 -3.19
N ASN A 204 15.68 -16.59 -1.93
CA ASN A 204 14.77 -16.92 -0.84
C ASN A 204 14.97 -15.96 0.36
N LEU A 205 13.86 -15.48 0.90
CA LEU A 205 13.78 -14.78 2.18
C LEU A 205 12.78 -15.53 3.07
N SER A 206 13.23 -16.02 4.22
CA SER A 206 12.39 -16.78 5.13
C SER A 206 12.61 -16.41 6.60
N THR A 207 11.51 -16.34 7.34
CA THR A 207 11.47 -16.21 8.80
C THR A 207 10.27 -17.02 9.31
N ASP A 208 10.09 -17.12 10.62
CA ASP A 208 8.85 -17.70 11.14
C ASP A 208 7.66 -16.84 10.70
N GLY A 209 6.80 -17.44 9.87
CA GLY A 209 5.59 -16.80 9.37
C GLY A 209 5.69 -16.05 8.04
N LEU A 210 6.85 -15.99 7.40
CA LEU A 210 7.03 -15.46 6.05
C LEU A 210 8.01 -16.35 5.27
N ASN A 211 7.61 -16.76 4.07
CA ASN A 211 8.49 -17.30 3.04
C ASN A 211 8.24 -16.55 1.73
N LEU A 212 9.28 -15.96 1.17
CA LEU A 212 9.25 -15.26 -0.11
C LEU A 212 10.37 -15.82 -0.97
N SER A 213 10.05 -16.16 -2.21
CA SER A 213 11.04 -16.49 -3.22
C SER A 213 10.68 -15.87 -4.56
N PHE A 214 11.70 -15.65 -5.37
CA PHE A 214 11.54 -15.23 -6.74
C PHE A 214 12.64 -15.81 -7.60
N ASP A 215 12.31 -16.12 -8.86
CA ASP A 215 13.16 -16.87 -9.77
C ASP A 215 13.52 -16.07 -11.04
N THR A 216 14.41 -16.64 -11.83
CA THR A 216 14.82 -16.06 -13.13
C THR A 216 13.71 -16.07 -14.18
N LYS A 217 12.58 -16.74 -13.93
CA LYS A 217 11.38 -16.77 -14.78
C LYS A 217 10.35 -15.70 -14.41
N ASN A 218 10.70 -14.79 -13.50
CA ASN A 218 9.81 -13.73 -13.00
C ASN A 218 8.58 -14.23 -12.25
N ILE A 219 8.69 -15.43 -11.67
CA ILE A 219 7.69 -16.01 -10.78
C ILE A 219 8.06 -15.60 -9.36
N ILE A 220 7.04 -15.21 -8.59
CA ILE A 220 7.14 -15.01 -7.15
C ILE A 220 6.37 -16.15 -6.51
N ASP A 221 6.95 -16.74 -5.46
CA ASP A 221 6.21 -17.59 -4.54
C ASP A 221 6.27 -16.97 -3.15
N PHE A 222 5.11 -16.85 -2.53
CA PHE A 222 4.92 -16.07 -1.31
C PHE A 222 3.94 -16.78 -0.39
N SER A 223 4.34 -16.97 0.86
CA SER A 223 3.44 -17.46 1.90
C SER A 223 3.62 -16.70 3.21
N LEU A 224 2.49 -16.43 3.85
CA LEU A 224 2.43 -15.80 5.16
C LEU A 224 1.56 -16.61 6.12
N LYS A 225 2.00 -16.68 7.38
CA LYS A 225 1.14 -17.12 8.49
C LYS A 225 0.28 -15.95 8.99
N SER A 226 -0.90 -16.28 9.52
CA SER A 226 -1.82 -15.27 10.07
C SER A 226 -1.20 -14.43 11.20
N ASP A 227 -0.37 -15.02 12.04
CA ASP A 227 0.26 -14.30 13.15
C ASP A 227 1.25 -13.25 12.63
N PHE A 228 2.02 -13.57 11.59
CA PHE A 228 2.92 -12.62 10.94
C PHE A 228 2.17 -11.45 10.30
N ILE A 229 1.05 -11.75 9.63
CA ILE A 229 0.17 -10.73 9.06
C ILE A 229 -0.35 -9.79 10.16
N ASN A 230 -0.81 -10.34 11.29
CA ASN A 230 -1.30 -9.54 12.42
C ASN A 230 -0.19 -8.68 13.03
N ASP A 231 1.02 -9.23 13.18
CA ASP A 231 2.17 -8.50 13.72
C ASP A 231 2.54 -7.31 12.84
N ILE A 232 2.66 -7.50 11.53
CA ILE A 232 3.05 -6.43 10.59
C ILE A 232 1.91 -5.43 10.37
N SER A 233 0.64 -5.88 10.30
CA SER A 233 -0.51 -4.97 10.19
C SER A 233 -0.79 -4.17 11.47
N SER A 234 -0.26 -4.60 12.62
CA SER A 234 -0.33 -3.83 13.87
C SER A 234 0.70 -2.70 13.96
N LEU A 235 1.71 -2.67 13.07
CA LEU A 235 2.65 -1.56 13.00
C LEU A 235 1.88 -0.29 12.67
N SER A 236 2.19 0.80 13.37
CA SER A 236 1.49 2.07 13.14
C SER A 236 1.78 2.63 11.76
N ARG A 237 3.00 2.41 11.25
CA ARG A 237 3.45 2.74 9.90
C ARG A 237 4.75 2.02 9.57
N VAL A 238 5.01 1.83 8.29
CA VAL A 238 6.28 1.34 7.74
C VAL A 238 6.88 2.45 6.88
N VAL A 239 8.05 2.97 7.25
CA VAL A 239 8.69 4.12 6.60
C VAL A 239 10.06 3.75 6.05
N PHE A 240 10.34 4.11 4.80
CA PHE A 240 11.69 4.00 4.24
C PHE A 240 12.30 5.38 4.12
N PHE A 241 13.47 5.57 4.71
CA PHE A 241 14.21 6.82 4.64
C PHE A 241 15.36 6.72 3.63
N GLU A 242 15.26 7.47 2.55
CA GLU A 242 16.26 7.47 1.47
C GLU A 242 17.38 8.50 1.72
N SER A 243 18.46 8.38 0.95
CA SER A 243 19.55 9.35 0.90
C SER A 243 19.06 10.80 0.81
N PRO A 244 19.68 11.72 1.58
CA PRO A 244 19.29 13.13 1.61
C PRO A 244 19.38 13.83 0.25
N ALA A 245 20.18 13.29 -0.68
CA ALA A 245 20.32 13.82 -2.03
C ALA A 245 18.97 13.89 -2.79
N TYR A 246 18.06 12.96 -2.54
CA TYR A 246 16.73 12.97 -3.18
C TYR A 246 15.90 14.18 -2.75
N TRP A 247 16.06 14.66 -1.52
CA TRP A 247 15.32 15.83 -1.03
C TRP A 247 15.76 17.13 -1.71
N SER A 248 17.04 17.24 -2.08
CA SER A 248 17.57 18.39 -2.83
C SER A 248 16.92 18.51 -4.21
N VAL A 249 16.71 17.38 -4.90
CA VAL A 249 16.11 17.36 -6.26
C VAL A 249 14.60 17.07 -6.28
N ARG A 250 13.98 16.90 -5.11
CA ARG A 250 12.56 16.54 -4.92
C ARG A 250 11.60 17.20 -5.90
N ASP A 251 11.69 18.51 -6.05
CA ASP A 251 10.71 19.28 -6.80
C ASP A 251 10.74 18.90 -8.30
N ALA A 252 11.95 18.73 -8.87
CA ALA A 252 12.12 18.22 -10.22
C ALA A 252 11.67 16.77 -10.38
N LEU A 253 11.86 15.93 -9.35
CA LEU A 253 11.39 14.54 -9.36
C LEU A 253 9.86 14.45 -9.37
N ASN A 254 9.17 15.34 -8.63
CA ASN A 254 7.72 15.42 -8.59
C ASN A 254 7.14 15.92 -9.92
N GLU A 255 7.73 16.98 -10.50
CA GLU A 255 7.33 17.46 -11.84
C GLU A 255 7.49 16.35 -12.91
N SER A 256 8.59 15.58 -12.85
CA SER A 256 8.82 14.48 -13.80
C SER A 256 7.85 13.30 -13.67
N LYS A 257 7.16 13.18 -12.52
CA LYS A 257 6.20 12.10 -12.26
C LYS A 257 4.85 12.39 -12.93
N GLU A 258 4.45 13.66 -13.02
CA GLU A 258 3.13 14.06 -13.55
C GLU A 258 2.96 13.80 -15.05
N VAL A 259 4.07 13.70 -15.80
CA VAL A 259 4.06 13.56 -17.27
C VAL A 259 4.07 12.10 -17.73
N ARG A 260 4.08 11.12 -16.81
CA ARG A 260 4.27 9.69 -17.15
C ARG A 260 2.97 8.93 -17.37
N GLU A 261 3.06 7.86 -18.15
CA GLU A 261 1.96 6.93 -18.36
C GLU A 261 1.83 5.92 -17.22
N ILE A 262 0.61 5.37 -17.06
CA ILE A 262 0.33 4.34 -16.06
C ILE A 262 1.11 3.08 -16.43
N GLY A 263 2.00 2.63 -15.53
CA GLY A 263 2.83 1.45 -15.72
C GLY A 263 4.30 1.74 -15.97
N ASP A 264 4.66 3.00 -16.23
CA ASP A 264 6.06 3.40 -16.40
C ASP A 264 6.82 3.43 -15.08
N LEU A 265 8.07 2.98 -15.12
CA LEU A 265 9.01 3.16 -14.02
C LEU A 265 9.40 4.63 -13.91
N THR A 266 9.38 5.16 -12.69
CA THR A 266 9.64 6.57 -12.36
C THR A 266 11.12 6.99 -12.40
N GLY A 267 12.05 6.04 -12.52
CA GLY A 267 13.49 6.26 -12.29
C GLY A 267 13.83 6.60 -10.82
N VAL A 268 12.82 6.68 -9.95
CA VAL A 268 12.93 7.04 -8.52
C VAL A 268 12.08 6.04 -7.76
N SER A 269 12.69 5.33 -6.81
CA SER A 269 11.99 4.32 -6.03
C SER A 269 10.68 4.84 -5.43
N LYS A 270 9.62 4.05 -5.53
CA LYS A 270 8.27 4.44 -5.08
C LYS A 270 8.22 4.90 -3.61
N TYR A 271 8.95 4.26 -2.71
CA TYR A 271 9.00 4.65 -1.29
C TYR A 271 9.40 6.10 -1.05
N PHE A 272 10.12 6.75 -1.97
CA PHE A 272 10.42 8.18 -1.88
C PHE A 272 9.13 9.01 -2.01
N TYR A 273 8.30 8.69 -3.00
CA TYR A 273 7.03 9.36 -3.20
C TYR A 273 6.03 9.02 -2.09
N ASP A 274 6.01 7.79 -1.60
CA ASP A 274 5.16 7.39 -0.46
C ASP A 274 5.50 8.25 0.77
N LEU A 275 6.80 8.48 1.03
CA LEU A 275 7.25 9.33 2.14
C LEU A 275 6.95 10.81 1.89
N ASP A 276 7.13 11.30 0.66
CA ASP A 276 6.82 12.69 0.31
C ASP A 276 5.34 13.02 0.50
N GLU A 277 4.43 12.18 -0.01
CA GLU A 277 2.99 12.31 0.18
C GLU A 277 2.62 12.30 1.66
N THR A 278 3.24 11.39 2.41
CA THR A 278 3.04 11.24 3.85
C THR A 278 3.48 12.49 4.64
N LEU A 279 4.57 13.15 4.23
CA LEU A 279 5.05 14.38 4.87
C LEU A 279 4.15 15.59 4.57
N ASN A 280 3.50 15.59 3.40
CA ASN A 280 2.56 16.64 3.01
C ASN A 280 1.16 16.45 3.62
N THR A 281 0.83 15.27 4.13
CA THR A 281 -0.43 15.02 4.84
C THR A 281 -0.30 15.42 6.32
N LYS A 282 -1.06 16.44 6.72
CA LYS A 282 -1.10 16.89 8.12
C LYS A 282 -1.94 15.93 8.95
N SER A 283 -1.34 15.30 9.97
CA SER A 283 -2.08 14.54 10.97
C SER A 283 -2.91 15.48 11.86
N THR A 284 -4.17 15.11 12.12
CA THR A 284 -5.00 15.77 13.14
C THR A 284 -4.73 15.23 14.55
N ASN A 285 -4.02 14.10 14.64
CA ASN A 285 -3.69 13.46 15.91
C ASN A 285 -2.33 13.98 16.41
N PRO A 286 -2.28 14.65 17.58
CA PRO A 286 -1.03 15.15 18.12
C PRO A 286 -0.07 13.99 18.42
N PRO A 287 1.25 14.17 18.21
CA PRO A 287 2.23 13.19 18.66
C PRO A 287 2.20 13.04 20.18
N LEU A 288 2.62 11.89 20.70
CA LEU A 288 2.85 11.68 22.13
C LEU A 288 3.78 12.76 22.69
N GLU A 289 3.65 13.09 23.97
CA GLU A 289 4.45 14.14 24.61
C GLU A 289 5.95 13.90 24.46
N ILE A 290 6.40 12.64 24.66
CA ILE A 290 7.81 12.27 24.50
C ILE A 290 8.31 12.46 23.06
N ILE A 291 7.48 12.16 22.06
CA ILE A 291 7.80 12.34 20.64
C ILE A 291 7.86 13.83 20.31
N SER A 292 6.92 14.62 20.85
CA SER A 292 6.90 16.07 20.69
C SER A 292 8.13 16.73 21.32
N LYS A 293 8.59 16.23 22.46
CA LYS A 293 9.82 16.68 23.13
C LYS A 293 11.04 16.37 22.27
N LEU A 294 11.17 15.14 21.77
CA LEU A 294 12.28 14.74 20.88
C LEU A 294 12.31 15.58 19.59
N ALA A 295 11.16 15.83 18.97
CA ALA A 295 11.06 16.69 17.80
C ALA A 295 11.48 18.14 18.09
N THR A 296 11.27 18.62 19.31
CA THR A 296 11.69 19.96 19.76
C THR A 296 13.19 19.99 20.04
N GLU A 297 13.73 19.00 20.73
CA GLU A 297 15.16 18.85 20.98
C GLU A 297 15.94 18.79 19.65
N LEU A 298 15.50 17.97 18.69
CA LEU A 298 16.11 17.92 17.35
C LEU A 298 16.05 19.26 16.62
N LYS A 299 14.92 19.99 16.71
CA LYS A 299 14.77 21.33 16.11
C LYS A 299 15.81 22.30 16.68
N THR A 300 16.00 22.28 18.00
CA THR A 300 16.98 23.13 18.68
C THR A 300 18.40 22.78 18.28
N GLU A 301 18.75 21.50 18.21
CA GLU A 301 20.10 21.05 17.83
C GLU A 301 20.45 21.39 16.37
N ILE A 302 19.48 21.30 15.44
CA ILE A 302 19.71 21.69 14.04
C ILE A 302 19.56 23.20 13.78
N GLY A 303 19.10 23.98 14.77
CA GLY A 303 18.91 25.43 14.68
C GLY A 303 17.80 25.90 13.75
N GLY A 304 16.78 25.06 13.52
CA GLY A 304 15.69 25.36 12.58
C GLY A 304 14.83 24.15 12.23
N LYS A 305 14.05 24.25 11.15
CA LYS A 305 13.16 23.16 10.69
C LYS A 305 12.96 23.19 9.18
N PHE A 306 12.62 22.04 8.61
CA PHE A 306 12.11 21.98 7.25
C PHE A 306 10.61 22.33 7.20
N ILE A 307 10.23 23.04 6.15
CA ILE A 307 8.85 23.44 5.86
C ILE A 307 8.49 22.90 4.48
N PHE A 308 7.36 22.21 4.42
CA PHE A 308 6.72 21.70 3.21
C PHE A 308 5.52 22.60 2.92
N GLU A 309 5.65 23.51 1.95
CA GLU A 309 4.60 24.47 1.59
C GLU A 309 4.48 24.57 0.06
N SER A 310 3.25 24.46 -0.45
CA SER A 310 2.93 24.64 -1.87
C SER A 310 3.82 23.85 -2.82
N GLY A 311 4.12 22.60 -2.47
CA GLY A 311 4.96 21.72 -3.28
C GLY A 311 6.47 22.00 -3.17
N ARG A 312 6.92 22.97 -2.36
CA ARG A 312 8.34 23.27 -2.14
C ARG A 312 8.82 22.85 -0.76
N LEU A 313 10.10 22.51 -0.70
CA LEU A 313 10.83 22.21 0.52
C LEU A 313 11.84 23.33 0.81
N SER A 314 11.77 23.92 2.00
CA SER A 314 12.74 24.94 2.45
C SER A 314 13.16 24.70 3.89
N PHE A 315 14.35 25.15 4.27
CA PHE A 315 14.78 25.17 5.66
C PHE A 315 14.55 26.58 6.22
N VAL A 316 13.95 26.69 7.40
CA VAL A 316 13.79 27.95 8.11
C VAL A 316 14.54 27.86 9.42
N ASP A 317 15.52 28.74 9.59
CA ASP A 317 16.30 28.83 10.82
C ASP A 317 15.47 29.45 11.96
N ASP A 318 16.00 29.41 13.18
CA ASP A 318 15.32 29.97 14.36
C ASP A 318 15.14 31.50 14.33
N SER A 319 15.87 32.20 13.44
CA SER A 319 15.66 33.64 13.18
C SER A 319 14.49 33.92 12.22
N GLY A 320 13.90 32.86 11.64
CA GLY A 320 12.82 32.96 10.66
C GLY A 320 13.31 33.16 9.22
N ARG A 321 14.63 33.09 8.98
CA ARG A 321 15.19 33.22 7.63
C ARG A 321 15.06 31.90 6.88
N SER A 322 14.54 31.99 5.66
CA SER A 322 14.53 30.87 4.72
C SER A 322 15.91 30.66 4.10
N VAL A 323 16.40 29.44 4.18
CA VAL A 323 17.64 28.97 3.56
C VAL A 323 17.27 27.93 2.50
N ASP A 324 17.87 28.06 1.33
CA ASP A 324 17.69 27.09 0.24
C ASP A 324 18.17 25.70 0.69
N LYS A 325 17.33 24.68 0.47
CA LYS A 325 17.62 23.29 0.84
C LYS A 325 18.94 22.76 0.25
N ASN A 326 19.38 23.30 -0.89
CA ASN A 326 20.62 22.92 -1.55
C ASN A 326 21.88 23.46 -0.86
N LEU A 327 21.72 24.43 0.04
CA LEU A 327 22.80 25.00 0.85
C LEU A 327 22.93 24.32 2.23
N ILE A 328 22.01 23.41 2.56
CA ILE A 328 21.99 22.69 3.83
C ILE A 328 22.81 21.41 3.70
N SER A 329 23.63 21.12 4.73
CA SER A 329 24.42 19.89 4.77
C SER A 329 23.52 18.65 4.83
N PHE A 330 23.95 17.54 4.22
CA PHE A 330 23.19 16.29 4.22
C PHE A 330 22.88 15.75 5.62
N GLY A 331 23.78 15.96 6.60
CA GLY A 331 23.52 15.58 7.99
C GLY A 331 22.34 16.36 8.59
N MET A 332 22.30 17.67 8.37
CA MET A 332 21.17 18.50 8.78
C MET A 332 19.89 18.15 8.03
N THR A 333 19.97 17.83 6.73
CA THR A 333 18.81 17.37 5.96
C THR A 333 18.23 16.09 6.56
N ASN A 334 19.05 15.09 6.87
CA ASN A 334 18.57 13.84 7.48
C ASN A 334 17.90 14.08 8.84
N LEU A 335 18.58 14.80 9.75
CA LEU A 335 18.03 15.07 11.08
C LEU A 335 16.77 15.95 11.02
N GLY A 336 16.76 16.95 10.14
CA GLY A 336 15.61 17.82 9.95
C GLY A 336 14.41 17.11 9.32
N MET A 337 14.64 16.10 8.48
CA MET A 337 13.57 15.24 7.97
C MET A 337 13.03 14.31 9.05
N ILE A 338 13.89 13.68 9.86
CA ILE A 338 13.45 12.89 11.03
C ILE A 338 12.63 13.77 11.97
N GLN A 339 13.08 15.00 12.22
CA GLN A 339 12.35 16.00 13.00
C GLN A 339 10.96 16.28 12.42
N ALA A 340 10.86 16.44 11.09
CA ALA A 340 9.58 16.65 10.41
C ALA A 340 8.65 15.42 10.54
N LEU A 341 9.18 14.20 10.42
CA LEU A 341 8.44 12.96 10.56
C LEU A 341 7.87 12.79 11.98
N LEU A 342 8.66 13.08 13.01
CA LEU A 342 8.22 13.03 14.40
C LEU A 342 7.14 14.09 14.67
N LYS A 343 7.38 15.33 14.22
CA LYS A 343 6.45 16.46 14.41
C LYS A 343 5.09 16.20 13.75
N ASN A 344 5.09 15.61 12.55
CA ASN A 344 3.87 15.33 11.80
C ASN A 344 3.21 14.00 12.22
N ASN A 345 3.69 13.35 13.29
CA ASN A 345 3.20 12.06 13.79
C ASN A 345 3.25 10.95 12.72
N VAL A 346 4.24 11.02 11.81
CA VAL A 346 4.48 10.01 10.77
C VAL A 346 5.24 8.82 11.35
N ILE A 347 6.26 9.09 12.14
CA ILE A 347 6.97 8.07 12.94
C ILE A 347 6.56 8.25 14.39
N ASN A 348 6.07 7.18 15.01
CA ASN A 348 5.66 7.14 16.41
C ASN A 348 5.92 5.75 17.01
N GLU A 349 5.42 5.52 18.22
CA GLU A 349 5.50 4.20 18.86
C GLU A 349 4.84 3.13 17.97
N GLY A 350 5.57 2.04 17.72
CA GLY A 350 5.10 0.95 16.85
C GLY A 350 5.36 1.15 15.36
N SER A 351 6.00 2.25 14.95
CA SER A 351 6.47 2.41 13.57
C SER A 351 7.69 1.51 13.28
N PHE A 352 7.85 1.12 12.01
CA PHE A 352 8.99 0.38 11.49
C PHE A 352 9.80 1.21 10.51
#